data_AF-A0A014P979-F1
#
_entry.id   AF-A0A014P979-F1
#
_cell.length_a   1.000
_cell.length_b   1.000
_cell.length_c   1.000
_cell.angle_alpha   90.00
_cell.angle_beta   90.00
_cell.angle_gamma   90.00
#
_symmetry.space_group_name_H-M   'P 1'
#
loop_
_entity.id
_entity.type
_entity.pdbx_description
1 polymer ?
#
loop_
_entity_poly.entity_id
_entity_poly.type
_entity_poly.pdbx_seq_one_letter_code
_entity_poly.pdbx_strand_id
1 'polypeptide(L)'
;MASYRDESVKRDGFASKYGRFTAHHIERIDGSVLQRMFVPKVTREGQRELYHHGSSFIRSQLKHYGVKFDEAEFSGNGTVLMRKTLLAGRCDKVPDHITALQRQMHTEWLETQTPQQLATKPSWVMEKYFLRSGQPDSTKTATVVGIPFEPSSKYRSDLVEAASKVPGLQCATGYGPKTQVVFMGWTSAAVKKAANEHPAKEKKEVQALKQEHEDGRTAKHNAYLEALKEKRGPKKYSPVGSYMIDCEEITDNWPDDAKNMTLNIRTTEERGVYEAKFDFGMFIGAMVICDNKATLVRYCAELDREAESRLSDGSMGFGDDDDADADIGNKSASSSKRKAPEAPRGRGRPPKQAKSAENQKAQPRTFYLRLKGHETGEGQIYPDAEKGAIKFKDEKMASFLGKASLPFEGESIPFTGRKISDQPSPKARGGEWENYSDRAEGYARRRRWR
;
A
#
# COMPACT_ATOMS: atom_id res chain seq x y z
N MET A 1 -12.87 -5.01 0.02
CA MET A 1 -13.47 -4.31 1.18
C MET A 1 -14.06 -5.36 2.11
N ALA A 2 -13.30 -5.76 3.14
CA ALA A 2 -13.84 -6.63 4.16
C ALA A 2 -14.91 -5.86 4.93
N SER A 3 -16.12 -6.42 5.01
CA SER A 3 -17.18 -5.94 5.90
C SER A 3 -16.59 -5.80 7.31
N TYR A 4 -16.49 -4.56 7.80
CA TYR A 4 -16.15 -4.28 9.19
C TYR A 4 -17.26 -4.92 10.04
N ARG A 5 -17.01 -6.15 10.53
CA ARG A 5 -17.86 -6.72 11.58
C ARG A 5 -17.83 -5.73 12.73
N ASP A 6 -19.00 -5.38 13.24
CA ASP A 6 -19.10 -4.61 14.46
C ASP A 6 -18.58 -5.49 15.62
N GLU A 7 -17.28 -5.41 15.89
CA GLU A 7 -16.58 -6.16 16.95
C GLU A 7 -16.96 -5.72 18.37
N SER A 8 -18.12 -5.09 18.56
CA SER A 8 -18.59 -4.65 19.87
C SER A 8 -19.41 -5.73 20.56
N VAL A 9 -19.14 -5.93 21.85
CA VAL A 9 -20.01 -6.74 22.73
C VAL A 9 -21.19 -5.85 23.13
N LYS A 10 -22.43 -6.31 22.96
CA LYS A 10 -23.65 -5.54 23.30
C LYS A 10 -24.50 -6.30 24.31
N ARG A 11 -24.94 -5.63 25.38
CA ARG A 11 -25.79 -6.20 26.43
C ARG A 11 -26.51 -5.09 27.18
N ASP A 12 -27.79 -5.28 27.52
CA ASP A 12 -28.61 -4.33 28.28
C ASP A 12 -28.62 -2.90 27.73
N GLY A 13 -28.46 -2.79 26.40
CA GLY A 13 -28.32 -1.54 25.66
C GLY A 13 -27.07 -0.72 26.00
N PHE A 14 -26.02 -1.39 26.50
CA PHE A 14 -24.64 -0.94 26.50
C PHE A 14 -23.86 -1.63 25.37
N ALA A 15 -22.76 -1.01 24.96
CA ALA A 15 -21.81 -1.57 24.02
C ALA A 15 -20.38 -1.40 24.56
N SER A 16 -19.56 -2.45 24.43
CA SER A 16 -18.14 -2.42 24.76
C SER A 16 -17.27 -2.71 23.54
N LYS A 17 -16.29 -1.83 23.29
CA LYS A 17 -15.35 -1.94 22.17
C LYS A 17 -14.10 -1.11 22.46
N TYR A 18 -12.91 -1.64 22.18
CA TYR A 18 -11.64 -0.94 22.36
C TYR A 18 -11.47 -0.35 23.78
N GLY A 19 -11.85 -1.11 24.81
CA GLY A 19 -11.82 -0.68 26.20
C GLY A 19 -12.83 0.43 26.57
N ARG A 20 -13.71 0.84 25.64
CA ARG A 20 -14.79 1.78 25.91
C ARG A 20 -16.03 1.04 26.35
N PHE A 21 -16.80 1.65 27.24
CA PHE A 21 -18.10 1.18 27.69
C PHE A 21 -19.11 2.31 27.49
N THR A 22 -20.05 2.10 26.57
CA THR A 22 -20.92 3.18 26.08
C THR A 22 -22.39 2.81 26.18
N ALA A 23 -23.23 3.81 26.42
CA ALA A 23 -24.66 3.75 26.21
C ALA A 23 -24.96 4.71 25.06
N HIS A 24 -25.70 4.28 24.03
CA HIS A 24 -25.95 5.08 22.81
C HIS A 24 -24.68 5.74 22.22
N HIS A 25 -23.55 5.03 22.22
CA HIS A 25 -22.23 5.52 21.76
C HIS A 25 -21.59 6.63 22.60
N ILE A 26 -22.09 6.87 23.82
CA ILE A 26 -21.60 7.90 24.74
C ILE A 26 -21.01 7.23 25.99
N GLU A 27 -19.78 7.60 26.31
CA GLU A 27 -19.07 7.14 27.51
C GLU A 27 -19.60 7.85 28.77
N ARG A 28 -19.43 7.21 29.92
CA ARG A 28 -19.82 7.80 31.20
C ARG A 28 -18.93 8.99 31.52
N ILE A 29 -19.55 10.10 31.93
CA ILE A 29 -18.86 11.23 32.56
C ILE A 29 -19.07 11.14 34.07
N ASP A 30 -18.02 11.46 34.82
CA ASP A 30 -18.05 11.44 36.29
C ASP A 30 -19.13 12.38 36.85
N GLY A 31 -19.78 11.96 37.95
CA GLY A 31 -20.89 12.69 38.57
C GLY A 31 -20.51 14.12 38.96
N SER A 32 -19.29 14.32 39.47
CA SER A 32 -18.78 15.65 39.84
C SER A 32 -18.61 16.57 38.62
N VAL A 33 -18.18 16.01 37.49
CA VAL A 33 -18.05 16.75 36.22
C VAL A 33 -19.43 17.11 35.69
N LEU A 34 -20.38 16.17 35.72
CA LEU A 34 -21.78 16.42 35.34
C LEU A 34 -22.41 17.50 36.23
N GLN A 35 -22.12 17.50 37.52
CA GLN A 35 -22.60 18.52 38.45
C GLN A 35 -22.08 19.91 38.07
N ARG A 36 -20.77 20.05 37.79
CA ARG A 36 -20.20 21.31 37.28
C ARG A 36 -20.79 21.72 35.92
N MET A 37 -21.13 20.76 35.06
CA MET A 37 -21.67 21.03 33.74
C MET A 37 -23.12 21.55 33.77
N PHE A 38 -23.96 21.09 34.70
CA PHE A 38 -25.42 21.29 34.66
C PHE A 38 -26.01 22.05 35.86
N VAL A 39 -25.25 22.23 36.94
CA VAL A 39 -25.67 22.88 38.20
C VAL A 39 -24.78 24.11 38.51
N PRO A 40 -25.35 25.27 38.90
CA PRO A 40 -26.79 25.58 38.98
C PRO A 40 -27.43 25.85 37.61
N LYS A 41 -26.61 26.16 36.59
CA LYS A 41 -27.03 26.38 35.21
C LYS A 41 -26.12 25.60 34.26
N VAL A 42 -26.60 25.32 33.06
CA VAL A 42 -25.80 24.61 32.05
C VAL A 42 -24.64 25.49 31.62
N THR A 43 -23.42 24.98 31.74
CA THR A 43 -22.20 25.66 31.32
C THR A 43 -21.98 25.52 29.81
N ARG A 44 -21.00 26.25 29.26
CA ARG A 44 -20.58 26.12 27.86
C ARG A 44 -20.17 24.68 27.52
N GLU A 45 -19.54 23.99 28.47
CA GLU A 45 -19.13 22.60 28.30
C GLU A 45 -20.35 21.68 28.19
N GLY A 46 -21.32 21.80 29.11
CA GLY A 46 -22.58 21.05 29.03
C GLY A 46 -23.38 21.37 27.77
N GLN A 47 -23.40 22.64 27.32
CA GLN A 47 -24.05 23.04 26.06
C GLN A 47 -23.40 22.38 24.84
N ARG A 48 -22.06 22.27 24.83
CA ARG A 48 -21.31 21.62 23.75
C ARG A 48 -21.69 20.13 23.64
N GLU A 49 -21.75 19.42 24.77
CA GLU A 49 -22.17 18.01 24.76
C GLU A 49 -23.60 17.84 24.24
N LEU A 50 -24.53 18.70 24.66
CA LEU A 50 -25.90 18.69 24.17
C LEU A 50 -26.01 19.05 22.68
N TYR A 51 -25.14 19.93 22.18
CA TYR A 51 -25.10 20.27 20.76
C TYR A 51 -24.63 19.08 19.91
N HIS A 52 -23.59 18.36 20.34
CA HIS A 52 -23.04 17.23 19.59
C HIS A 52 -23.91 15.98 19.66
N HIS A 53 -24.54 15.73 20.81
CA HIS A 53 -25.18 14.45 21.09
C HIS A 53 -26.68 14.55 21.36
N GLY A 54 -27.24 15.77 21.40
CA GLY A 54 -28.65 16.00 21.64
C GLY A 54 -29.14 15.43 22.97
N SER A 55 -30.38 14.96 22.96
CA SER A 55 -31.02 14.29 24.10
C SER A 55 -30.39 12.94 24.45
N SER A 56 -29.72 12.28 23.49
CA SER A 56 -29.03 11.00 23.70
C SER A 56 -27.93 11.11 24.76
N PHE A 57 -27.30 12.28 24.89
CA PHE A 57 -26.30 12.52 25.95
C PHE A 57 -26.88 12.26 27.33
N ILE A 58 -27.97 12.95 27.68
CA ILE A 58 -28.57 12.84 29.01
C ILE A 58 -29.11 11.44 29.23
N ARG A 59 -29.78 10.84 28.24
CA ARG A 59 -30.26 9.45 28.33
C ARG A 59 -29.11 8.47 28.64
N SER A 60 -27.98 8.66 27.98
CA SER A 60 -26.79 7.81 28.17
C SER A 60 -26.18 7.99 29.55
N GLN A 61 -26.03 9.23 30.03
CA GLN A 61 -25.51 9.47 31.38
C GLN A 61 -26.45 8.89 32.44
N LEU A 62 -27.75 9.18 32.37
CA LEU A 62 -28.75 8.61 33.31
C LEU A 62 -28.71 7.08 33.30
N LYS A 63 -28.55 6.47 32.13
CA LYS A 63 -28.40 5.02 31.99
C LYS A 63 -27.14 4.48 32.66
N HIS A 64 -25.98 5.13 32.47
CA HIS A 64 -24.73 4.75 33.15
C HIS A 64 -24.84 4.82 34.68
N TYR A 65 -25.66 5.73 35.22
CA TYR A 65 -25.95 5.84 36.65
C TYR A 65 -27.16 5.01 37.11
N GLY A 66 -27.77 4.21 36.22
CA GLY A 66 -28.92 3.37 36.54
C GLY A 66 -30.18 4.14 36.96
N VAL A 67 -30.27 5.42 36.57
CA VAL A 67 -31.41 6.28 36.89
C VAL A 67 -32.56 5.95 35.96
N LYS A 68 -33.62 5.36 36.53
CA LYS A 68 -34.89 5.16 35.83
C LYS A 68 -35.69 6.46 35.85
N PHE A 69 -36.29 6.79 34.71
CA PHE A 69 -37.17 7.93 34.53
C PHE A 69 -38.31 7.55 33.58
N ASP A 70 -39.44 8.25 33.69
CA ASP A 70 -40.53 8.11 32.74
C ASP A 70 -40.26 9.01 31.52
N GLU A 71 -40.60 8.56 30.32
CA GLU A 71 -40.43 9.36 29.09
C GLU A 71 -41.20 10.68 29.16
N ALA A 72 -42.32 10.75 29.89
CA ALA A 72 -43.06 11.98 30.13
C ALA A 72 -42.29 13.00 30.98
N GLU A 73 -41.34 12.56 31.81
CA GLU A 73 -40.45 13.45 32.58
C GLU A 73 -39.32 14.02 31.71
N PHE A 74 -39.09 13.46 30.52
CA PHE A 74 -38.03 13.86 29.60
C PHE A 74 -38.53 14.92 28.62
N SER A 75 -38.45 16.20 29.00
CA SER A 75 -38.81 17.32 28.12
C SER A 75 -37.59 17.98 27.44
N GLY A 76 -37.77 18.36 26.18
CA GLY A 76 -36.73 18.98 25.35
C GLY A 76 -35.46 18.13 25.27
N ASN A 77 -34.32 18.71 25.67
CA ASN A 77 -33.04 18.00 25.70
C ASN A 77 -32.79 17.23 27.02
N GLY A 78 -33.74 17.21 27.96
CA GLY A 78 -33.65 16.50 29.25
C GLY A 78 -32.89 17.24 30.36
N THR A 79 -32.51 18.51 30.15
CA THR A 79 -31.63 19.26 31.05
C THR A 79 -32.24 19.49 32.44
N VAL A 80 -33.56 19.67 32.49
CA VAL A 80 -34.33 19.81 33.75
C VAL A 80 -34.24 18.51 34.57
N LEU A 81 -34.48 17.36 33.92
CA LEU A 81 -34.38 16.04 34.54
C LEU A 81 -32.95 15.75 35.03
N MET A 82 -31.94 16.07 34.22
CA MET A 82 -30.54 15.89 34.59
C MET A 82 -30.18 16.71 35.84
N ARG A 83 -30.57 17.99 35.87
CA ARG A 83 -30.33 18.86 37.03
C ARG A 83 -31.03 18.32 38.29
N LYS A 84 -32.30 17.92 38.18
CA LYS A 84 -33.07 17.32 39.28
C LYS A 84 -32.36 16.06 39.82
N THR A 85 -31.85 15.23 38.93
CA THR A 85 -31.15 13.97 39.26
C THR A 85 -29.81 14.24 39.97
N LEU A 86 -29.04 15.21 39.47
CA LEU A 86 -27.76 15.62 40.07
C LEU A 86 -27.94 16.26 41.45
N LEU A 87 -28.94 17.13 41.62
CA LEU A 87 -29.24 17.73 42.93
C LEU A 87 -29.71 16.70 43.96
N ALA A 88 -30.30 15.59 43.51
CA ALA A 88 -30.71 14.47 44.35
C ALA A 88 -29.57 13.47 44.65
N GLY A 89 -28.33 13.73 44.20
CA GLY A 89 -27.17 12.84 44.42
C GLY A 89 -27.25 11.50 43.68
N ARG A 90 -28.18 11.35 42.72
CA ARG A 90 -28.41 10.06 42.03
C ARG A 90 -27.32 9.70 41.01
N CYS A 91 -26.41 10.63 40.72
CA CYS A 91 -25.24 10.40 39.86
C CYS A 91 -23.92 10.39 40.64
N ASP A 92 -23.96 10.32 41.97
CA ASP A 92 -22.75 10.38 42.81
C ASP A 92 -21.97 9.06 42.78
N LYS A 93 -22.67 7.93 42.61
CA LYS A 93 -22.08 6.60 42.51
C LYS A 93 -22.73 5.80 41.38
N VAL A 94 -21.90 5.11 40.60
CA VAL A 94 -22.36 4.12 39.61
C VAL A 94 -22.85 2.86 40.33
N PRO A 95 -24.04 2.34 40.01
CA PRO A 95 -24.52 1.08 40.58
C PRO A 95 -23.57 -0.09 40.35
N ASP A 96 -23.34 -0.91 41.37
CA ASP A 96 -22.35 -1.99 41.34
C ASP A 96 -22.62 -3.00 40.20
N HIS A 97 -23.89 -3.23 39.85
CA HIS A 97 -24.27 -4.11 38.73
C HIS A 97 -23.83 -3.56 37.36
N ILE A 98 -23.81 -2.24 37.15
CA ILE A 98 -23.31 -1.62 35.91
C ILE A 98 -21.79 -1.74 35.86
N THR A 99 -21.11 -1.55 36.99
CA THR A 99 -19.65 -1.75 37.08
C THR A 99 -19.26 -3.23 36.87
N ALA A 100 -20.08 -4.17 37.34
CA ALA A 100 -19.90 -5.59 37.07
C ALA A 100 -20.11 -5.90 35.58
N LEU A 101 -21.18 -5.36 34.99
CA LEU A 101 -21.48 -5.51 33.55
C LEU A 101 -20.36 -4.95 32.67
N GLN A 102 -19.83 -3.76 33.00
CA GLN A 102 -18.70 -3.16 32.29
C GLN A 102 -17.47 -4.09 32.30
N ARG A 103 -17.10 -4.62 33.49
CA ARG A 103 -15.95 -5.54 33.62
C ARG A 103 -16.18 -6.84 32.84
N GLN A 104 -17.38 -7.39 32.91
CA GLN A 104 -17.74 -8.60 32.18
C GLN A 104 -17.63 -8.38 30.67
N MET A 105 -18.24 -7.31 30.13
CA MET A 105 -18.20 -7.02 28.70
C MET A 105 -16.80 -6.70 28.19
N HIS A 106 -15.98 -6.01 28.99
CA HIS A 106 -14.58 -5.78 28.66
C HIS A 106 -13.79 -7.09 28.61
N THR A 107 -13.99 -7.99 29.57
CA THR A 107 -13.36 -9.32 29.58
C THR A 107 -13.77 -10.13 28.35
N GLU A 108 -15.08 -10.20 28.05
CA GLU A 108 -15.60 -10.89 26.86
C GLU A 108 -15.02 -10.29 25.57
N TRP A 109 -14.91 -8.96 25.50
CA TRP A 109 -14.28 -8.30 24.36
C TRP A 109 -12.81 -8.67 24.25
N LEU A 110 -12.03 -8.63 25.34
CA LEU A 110 -10.62 -9.02 25.34
C LEU A 110 -10.44 -10.46 24.84
N GLU A 111 -11.31 -11.39 25.22
CA GLU A 111 -11.24 -12.78 24.75
C GLU A 111 -11.30 -12.89 23.21
N THR A 112 -12.05 -12.01 22.54
CA THR A 112 -12.11 -11.98 21.07
C THR A 112 -10.84 -11.45 20.38
N GLN A 113 -9.94 -10.77 21.11
CA GLN A 113 -8.80 -10.09 20.51
C GLN A 113 -7.59 -11.02 20.30
N THR A 114 -6.93 -10.90 19.16
CA THR A 114 -5.68 -11.62 18.88
C THR A 114 -4.48 -10.98 19.60
N PRO A 115 -3.38 -11.72 19.83
CA PRO A 115 -2.12 -11.16 20.33
C PRO A 115 -1.66 -9.91 19.58
N GLN A 116 -1.79 -9.89 18.26
CA GLN A 116 -1.36 -8.76 17.42
C GLN A 116 -2.24 -7.52 17.62
N GLN A 117 -3.56 -7.69 17.80
CA GLN A 117 -4.47 -6.57 18.08
C GLN A 117 -4.21 -5.92 19.45
N LEU A 118 -3.69 -6.68 20.41
CA LEU A 118 -3.38 -6.19 21.75
C LEU A 118 -1.95 -5.62 21.88
N ALA A 119 -1.10 -5.74 20.85
CA ALA A 119 0.31 -5.35 20.93
C ALA A 119 0.53 -3.89 21.36
N THR A 120 -0.38 -2.99 21.02
CA THR A 120 -0.31 -1.56 21.38
C THR A 120 -0.89 -1.22 22.76
N LYS A 121 -1.37 -2.24 23.49
CA LYS A 121 -2.06 -2.09 24.79
C LYS A 121 -1.51 -3.08 25.82
N PRO A 122 -0.29 -2.84 26.34
CA PRO A 122 0.38 -3.72 27.30
C PRO A 122 -0.45 -4.13 28.51
N SER A 123 -1.22 -3.19 29.09
CA SER A 123 -2.09 -3.46 30.24
C SER A 123 -3.18 -4.50 29.92
N TRP A 124 -3.75 -4.45 28.71
CA TRP A 124 -4.77 -5.41 28.28
C TRP A 124 -4.19 -6.79 27.97
N VAL A 125 -2.93 -6.86 27.52
CA VAL A 125 -2.21 -8.13 27.40
C VAL A 125 -2.05 -8.78 28.78
N MET A 126 -1.64 -8.00 29.80
CA MET A 126 -1.53 -8.51 31.17
C MET A 126 -2.89 -8.98 31.70
N GLU A 127 -3.92 -8.15 31.54
CA GLU A 127 -5.28 -8.47 31.97
C GLU A 127 -5.81 -9.76 31.31
N LYS A 128 -5.64 -9.90 29.99
CA LYS A 128 -6.11 -11.08 29.27
C LYS A 128 -5.39 -12.35 29.69
N TYR A 129 -4.05 -12.35 29.67
CA TYR A 129 -3.30 -13.60 29.76
C TYR A 129 -2.75 -13.92 31.15
N PHE A 130 -2.48 -12.92 32.00
CA PHE A 130 -1.66 -13.14 33.20
C PHE A 130 -2.29 -12.65 34.51
N LEU A 131 -3.36 -11.83 34.46
CA LEU A 131 -3.99 -11.28 35.64
C LEU A 131 -5.45 -11.75 35.79
N ARG A 132 -5.85 -12.01 37.03
CA ARG A 132 -7.25 -12.13 37.45
C ARG A 132 -7.52 -11.07 38.51
N SER A 133 -8.44 -10.14 38.23
CA SER A 133 -8.75 -9.03 39.15
C SER A 133 -7.52 -8.22 39.56
N GLY A 134 -6.57 -8.02 38.64
CA GLY A 134 -5.33 -7.28 38.89
C GLY A 134 -4.22 -8.06 39.60
N GLN A 135 -4.47 -9.31 40.01
CA GLN A 135 -3.49 -10.18 40.65
C GLN A 135 -2.92 -11.21 39.67
N PRO A 136 -1.62 -11.57 39.77
CA PRO A 136 -1.01 -12.62 38.95
C PRO A 136 -1.79 -13.94 39.09
N ASP A 137 -2.13 -14.56 37.96
CA ASP A 137 -2.85 -15.82 37.93
C ASP A 137 -2.22 -16.77 36.90
N SER A 138 -1.44 -17.72 37.40
CA SER A 138 -0.76 -18.70 36.56
C SER A 138 -1.68 -19.73 35.92
N THR A 139 -2.93 -19.83 36.38
CA THR A 139 -3.92 -20.75 35.82
C THR A 139 -4.55 -20.23 34.52
N LYS A 140 -4.50 -18.92 34.23
CA LYS A 140 -5.06 -18.35 32.99
C LYS A 140 -4.33 -18.82 31.74
N THR A 141 -3.01 -18.95 31.84
CA THR A 141 -2.16 -19.30 30.71
C THR A 141 -1.09 -20.28 31.16
N ALA A 142 -1.28 -21.55 30.81
CA ALA A 142 -0.31 -22.61 31.08
C ALA A 142 0.85 -22.62 30.06
N THR A 143 0.67 -22.02 28.89
CA THR A 143 1.65 -22.00 27.79
C THR A 143 2.31 -20.63 27.64
N VAL A 144 3.39 -20.57 26.86
CA VAL A 144 4.05 -19.29 26.53
C VAL A 144 3.20 -18.55 25.49
N VAL A 145 2.96 -17.26 25.74
CA VAL A 145 2.24 -16.36 24.82
C VAL A 145 3.26 -15.48 24.11
N GLY A 146 3.21 -15.44 22.78
CA GLY A 146 4.00 -14.52 21.96
C GLY A 146 3.17 -13.35 21.47
N ILE A 147 3.61 -12.12 21.75
CA ILE A 147 3.01 -10.90 21.21
C ILE A 147 3.91 -10.36 20.08
N PRO A 148 3.44 -10.38 18.82
CA PRO A 148 4.24 -9.96 17.68
C PRO A 148 4.23 -8.44 17.52
N PHE A 149 5.38 -7.91 17.08
CA PHE A 149 5.59 -6.51 16.75
C PHE A 149 6.37 -6.40 15.45
N GLU A 150 6.15 -5.30 14.74
CA GLU A 150 7.05 -4.86 13.68
C GLU A 150 8.44 -4.53 14.27
N PRO A 151 9.54 -4.70 13.50
CA PRO A 151 10.90 -4.51 13.99
C PRO A 151 11.16 -3.11 14.58
N SER A 152 10.50 -2.08 14.05
CA SER A 152 10.64 -0.68 14.48
C SER A 152 9.68 -0.28 15.62
N SER A 153 8.83 -1.19 16.11
CA SER A 153 7.79 -0.85 17.07
C SER A 153 8.35 -0.42 18.43
N LYS A 154 7.88 0.75 18.92
CA LYS A 154 8.24 1.28 20.25
C LYS A 154 7.50 0.60 21.40
N TYR A 155 6.31 0.04 21.14
CA TYR A 155 5.44 -0.58 22.14
C TYR A 155 6.02 -1.86 22.77
N ARG A 156 7.05 -2.46 22.14
CA ARG A 156 7.77 -3.61 22.69
C ARG A 156 8.32 -3.32 24.09
N SER A 157 8.94 -2.14 24.26
CA SER A 157 9.53 -1.76 25.55
C SER A 157 8.47 -1.64 26.63
N ASP A 158 7.34 -1.00 26.30
CA ASP A 158 6.21 -0.84 27.22
C ASP A 158 5.61 -2.19 27.65
N LEU A 159 5.58 -3.17 26.73
CA LEU A 159 5.11 -4.52 27.06
C LEU A 159 6.07 -5.25 28.00
N VAL A 160 7.37 -5.16 27.76
CA VAL A 160 8.39 -5.75 28.64
C VAL A 160 8.33 -5.12 30.03
N GLU A 161 8.14 -3.80 30.12
CA GLU A 161 7.96 -3.09 31.39
C GLU A 161 6.66 -3.50 32.10
N ALA A 162 5.55 -3.66 31.37
CA ALA A 162 4.31 -4.14 31.95
C ALA A 162 4.46 -5.57 32.50
N ALA A 163 5.17 -6.45 31.78
CA ALA A 163 5.41 -7.81 32.20
C ALA A 163 6.31 -7.89 33.46
N SER A 164 7.34 -7.02 33.58
CA SER A 164 8.23 -7.02 34.75
C SER A 164 7.54 -6.61 36.04
N LYS A 165 6.42 -5.89 35.95
CA LYS A 165 5.57 -5.50 37.09
C LYS A 165 4.68 -6.64 37.60
N VAL A 166 4.60 -7.77 36.89
CA VAL A 166 3.80 -8.94 37.29
C VAL A 166 4.71 -9.94 38.03
N PRO A 167 4.54 -10.14 39.34
CA PRO A 167 5.36 -11.09 40.11
C PRO A 167 5.36 -12.49 39.51
N GLY A 168 6.56 -13.06 39.34
CA GLY A 168 6.76 -14.43 38.82
C GLY A 168 6.67 -14.57 37.30
N LEU A 169 6.18 -13.55 36.58
CA LEU A 169 6.10 -13.60 35.13
C LEU A 169 7.49 -13.45 34.50
N GLN A 170 7.80 -14.31 33.52
CA GLN A 170 9.04 -14.27 32.77
C GLN A 170 8.77 -13.74 31.37
N CYS A 171 9.69 -12.94 30.82
CA CYS A 171 9.63 -12.48 29.45
C CYS A 171 10.98 -12.60 28.73
N ALA A 172 10.94 -12.83 27.42
CA ALA A 172 12.11 -12.80 26.54
C ALA A 172 11.68 -12.36 25.13
N THR A 173 12.57 -11.69 24.40
CA THR A 173 12.30 -11.24 23.03
C THR A 173 13.00 -12.15 22.02
N GLY A 174 12.26 -12.66 21.04
CA GLY A 174 12.83 -13.29 19.85
C GLY A 174 12.84 -12.31 18.68
N TYR A 175 13.96 -12.23 17.96
CA TYR A 175 14.14 -11.33 16.81
C TYR A 175 14.22 -12.13 15.52
N GLY A 176 13.13 -12.16 14.77
CA GLY A 176 13.09 -12.79 13.47
C GLY A 176 13.31 -11.80 12.32
N PRO A 177 13.41 -12.29 11.07
CA PRO A 177 13.66 -11.45 9.90
C PRO A 177 12.54 -10.46 9.57
N LYS A 178 11.30 -10.69 10.02
CA LYS A 178 10.15 -9.80 9.75
C LYS A 178 9.50 -9.28 11.00
N THR A 179 9.55 -10.03 12.09
CA THR A 179 8.89 -9.65 13.34
C THR A 179 9.83 -9.80 14.53
N GLN A 180 9.61 -8.96 15.53
CA GLN A 180 10.10 -9.21 16.88
C GLN A 180 8.92 -9.66 17.74
N VAL A 181 9.10 -10.70 18.55
CA VAL A 181 8.02 -11.26 19.36
C VAL A 181 8.45 -11.24 20.82
N VAL A 182 7.64 -10.64 21.68
CA VAL A 182 7.82 -10.72 23.14
C VAL A 182 7.09 -11.96 23.63
N PHE A 183 7.84 -12.95 24.07
CA PHE A 183 7.34 -14.17 24.67
C PHE A 183 7.20 -14.00 26.17
N MET A 184 6.07 -14.39 26.74
CA MET A 184 5.77 -14.29 28.17
C MET A 184 5.16 -15.58 28.69
N GLY A 185 5.50 -15.93 29.93
CA GLY A 185 4.97 -17.11 30.61
C GLY A 185 5.58 -17.30 31.99
N TRP A 186 5.09 -18.30 32.71
CA TRP A 186 5.48 -18.51 34.12
C TRP A 186 6.80 -19.27 34.30
N THR A 187 7.32 -19.90 33.24
CA THR A 187 8.54 -20.71 33.28
C THR A 187 9.64 -20.09 32.42
N SER A 188 10.75 -19.71 33.06
CA SER A 188 11.89 -19.06 32.38
C SER A 188 12.46 -19.91 31.24
N ALA A 189 12.60 -21.23 31.45
CA ALA A 189 13.11 -22.15 30.44
C ALA A 189 12.23 -22.21 29.19
N ALA A 190 10.89 -22.27 29.36
CA ALA A 190 9.95 -22.31 28.25
C ALA A 190 9.96 -20.99 27.45
N VAL A 191 9.99 -19.86 28.15
CA VAL A 191 10.02 -18.52 27.54
C VAL A 191 11.30 -18.30 26.74
N LYS A 192 12.47 -18.62 27.32
CA LYS A 192 13.77 -18.53 26.63
C LYS A 192 13.84 -19.45 25.41
N LYS A 193 13.34 -20.68 25.54
CA LYS A 193 13.28 -21.63 24.42
C LYS A 193 12.47 -21.05 23.25
N ALA A 194 11.26 -20.55 23.51
CA ALA A 194 10.42 -19.95 22.48
C ALA A 194 11.08 -18.74 21.79
N ALA A 195 11.71 -17.85 22.58
CA ALA A 195 12.42 -16.69 22.05
C ALA A 195 13.61 -17.07 21.16
N ASN A 196 14.37 -18.10 21.54
CA ASN A 196 15.54 -18.56 20.79
C ASN A 196 15.16 -19.35 19.52
N GLU A 197 14.04 -20.05 19.51
CA GLU A 197 13.56 -20.81 18.35
C GLU A 197 12.86 -19.92 17.30
N HIS A 198 12.31 -18.77 17.72
CA HIS A 198 11.57 -17.85 16.84
C HIS A 198 12.32 -17.42 15.57
N PRO A 199 13.59 -16.96 15.61
CA PRO A 199 14.28 -16.49 14.42
C PRO A 199 14.42 -17.59 13.36
N ALA A 200 14.75 -18.81 13.77
CA ALA A 200 14.89 -19.94 12.87
C ALA A 200 13.55 -20.39 12.30
N LYS A 201 12.49 -20.37 13.12
CA LYS A 201 11.13 -20.71 12.70
C LYS A 201 10.59 -19.70 11.69
N GLU A 202 10.64 -18.40 12.00
CA GLU A 202 10.17 -17.35 11.09
C GLU A 202 11.01 -17.33 9.79
N LYS A 203 12.33 -17.54 9.87
CA LYS A 203 13.16 -17.64 8.66
C LYS A 203 12.71 -18.77 7.74
N LYS A 204 12.38 -19.95 8.30
CA LYS A 204 11.85 -21.09 7.51
C LYS A 204 10.49 -20.77 6.90
N GLU A 205 9.58 -20.15 7.66
CA GLU A 205 8.26 -19.74 7.17
C GLU A 205 8.37 -18.70 6.05
N VAL A 206 9.21 -17.69 6.22
CA VAL A 206 9.48 -16.67 5.19
C VAL A 206 10.09 -17.29 3.94
N GLN A 207 11.03 -18.24 4.08
CA GLN A 207 11.61 -18.96 2.95
C GLN A 207 10.57 -19.84 2.25
N ALA A 208 9.74 -20.56 3.00
CA ALA A 208 8.67 -21.39 2.44
C ALA A 208 7.66 -20.55 1.64
N LEU A 209 7.26 -19.38 2.16
CA LEU A 209 6.38 -18.46 1.45
C LEU A 209 7.02 -17.88 0.18
N LYS A 210 8.31 -17.54 0.22
CA LYS A 210 9.07 -17.10 -0.96
C LYS A 210 9.14 -18.22 -2.02
N GLN A 211 9.37 -19.46 -1.59
CA GLN A 211 9.42 -20.62 -2.46
C GLN A 211 8.06 -20.90 -3.10
N GLU A 212 6.98 -20.96 -2.30
CA GLU A 212 5.62 -21.17 -2.80
C GLU A 212 5.22 -20.11 -3.84
N HIS A 213 5.58 -18.85 -3.58
CA HIS A 213 5.36 -17.76 -4.52
C HIS A 213 6.10 -17.96 -5.85
N GLU A 214 7.38 -18.34 -5.78
CA GLU A 214 8.19 -18.60 -6.98
C GLU A 214 7.77 -19.88 -7.73
N ASP A 215 7.34 -20.91 -7.01
CA ASP A 215 6.75 -22.12 -7.58
C ASP A 215 5.48 -21.78 -8.37
N GLY A 216 4.61 -20.93 -7.80
CA GLY A 216 3.42 -20.42 -8.48
C GLY A 216 3.74 -19.61 -9.74
N ARG A 217 4.77 -18.76 -9.71
CA ARG A 217 5.26 -18.02 -10.89
C ARG A 217 5.81 -18.96 -11.95
N THR A 218 6.64 -19.92 -11.54
CA THR A 218 7.23 -20.94 -12.42
C THR A 218 6.16 -21.81 -13.08
N ALA A 219 5.14 -22.23 -12.33
CA ALA A 219 3.99 -22.97 -12.86
C ALA A 219 3.24 -22.19 -13.95
N LYS A 220 2.99 -20.88 -13.76
CA LYS A 220 2.36 -20.03 -14.79
C LYS A 220 3.20 -19.96 -16.07
N HIS A 221 4.51 -19.77 -15.94
CA HIS A 221 5.40 -19.72 -17.09
C HIS A 221 5.47 -21.08 -17.81
N ASN A 222 5.56 -22.19 -17.06
CA ASN A 222 5.57 -23.53 -17.63
C ASN A 222 4.25 -23.86 -18.35
N ALA A 223 3.11 -23.49 -17.78
CA ALA A 223 1.81 -23.64 -18.43
C ALA A 223 1.75 -22.88 -19.77
N TYR A 224 2.31 -21.67 -19.83
CA TYR A 224 2.45 -20.92 -21.08
C TYR A 224 3.36 -21.65 -22.10
N LEU A 225 4.51 -22.18 -21.65
CA LEU A 225 5.41 -22.93 -22.52
C LEU A 225 4.78 -24.20 -23.08
N GLU A 226 3.98 -24.94 -22.28
CA GLU A 226 3.24 -26.11 -22.76
C GLU A 226 2.16 -25.71 -23.78
N ALA A 227 1.36 -24.67 -23.50
CA ALA A 227 0.37 -24.16 -24.46
C ALA A 227 1.02 -23.72 -25.79
N LEU A 228 2.24 -23.19 -25.74
CA LEU A 228 3.02 -22.81 -26.92
C LEU A 228 3.53 -24.03 -27.74
N LYS A 229 3.71 -25.19 -27.11
CA LYS A 229 4.02 -26.45 -27.82
C LYS A 229 2.79 -26.95 -28.58
N GLU A 230 1.61 -26.86 -27.98
CA GLU A 230 0.35 -27.38 -28.53
C GLU A 230 -0.19 -26.59 -29.74
N LYS A 231 0.21 -25.32 -29.90
CA LYS A 231 -0.16 -24.50 -31.07
C LYS A 231 0.35 -25.12 -32.38
N ARG A 232 -0.59 -25.62 -33.19
CA ARG A 232 -0.35 -26.14 -34.55
C ARG A 232 -0.30 -25.00 -35.56
N GLY A 233 0.80 -24.88 -36.31
CA GLY A 233 0.98 -23.88 -37.38
C GLY A 233 2.36 -23.19 -37.36
N PRO A 234 2.67 -22.35 -38.36
CA PRO A 234 3.91 -21.59 -38.40
C PRO A 234 3.98 -20.64 -37.19
N LYS A 235 4.96 -20.88 -36.31
CA LYS A 235 5.11 -20.14 -35.05
C LYS A 235 5.75 -18.78 -35.31
N LYS A 236 4.92 -17.75 -35.51
CA LYS A 236 5.38 -16.36 -35.55
C LYS A 236 5.44 -15.82 -34.12
N TYR A 237 6.65 -15.82 -33.55
CA TYR A 237 6.87 -15.28 -32.21
C TYR A 237 6.95 -13.76 -32.23
N SER A 238 6.45 -13.15 -31.16
CA SER A 238 6.33 -11.71 -30.97
C SER A 238 6.62 -11.35 -29.52
N PRO A 239 7.23 -10.18 -29.26
CA PRO A 239 7.42 -9.68 -27.90
C PRO A 239 6.09 -9.31 -27.23
N VAL A 240 4.98 -9.20 -27.97
CA VAL A 240 3.66 -8.85 -27.44
C VAL A 240 3.15 -9.88 -26.44
N GLY A 241 2.62 -9.41 -25.31
CA GLY A 241 2.04 -10.25 -24.27
C GLY A 241 2.30 -9.73 -22.86
N SER A 242 2.01 -10.59 -21.88
CA SER A 242 2.24 -10.30 -20.45
C SER A 242 3.42 -11.09 -19.91
N TYR A 243 4.25 -10.42 -19.12
CA TYR A 243 5.45 -10.97 -18.52
C TYR A 243 5.44 -10.73 -17.01
N MET A 244 5.92 -11.73 -16.27
CA MET A 244 6.36 -11.55 -14.90
C MET A 244 7.81 -11.08 -14.93
N ILE A 245 8.13 -10.09 -14.11
CA ILE A 245 9.45 -9.47 -14.05
C ILE A 245 10.14 -9.85 -12.73
N ASP A 246 11.44 -10.10 -12.81
CA ASP A 246 12.33 -10.31 -11.66
C ASP A 246 13.47 -9.27 -11.75
N CYS A 247 13.71 -8.52 -10.67
CA CYS A 247 14.74 -7.49 -10.56
C CYS A 247 15.34 -7.56 -9.16
N GLU A 248 16.59 -8.02 -9.04
CA GLU A 248 17.25 -8.25 -7.75
C GLU A 248 17.44 -6.95 -6.98
N GLU A 249 17.94 -5.90 -7.64
CA GLU A 249 18.15 -4.56 -7.04
C GLU A 249 16.88 -4.05 -6.33
N ILE A 250 15.74 -4.12 -7.03
CA ILE A 250 14.44 -3.69 -6.49
C ILE A 250 13.96 -4.64 -5.39
N THR A 251 14.22 -5.94 -5.51
CA THR A 251 13.79 -6.93 -4.52
C THR A 251 14.55 -6.81 -3.21
N ASP A 252 15.83 -6.44 -3.27
CA ASP A 252 16.68 -6.29 -2.11
C ASP A 252 16.38 -4.99 -1.35
N ASN A 253 16.15 -3.89 -2.08
CA ASN A 253 15.88 -2.59 -1.49
C ASN A 253 14.38 -2.39 -1.12
N TRP A 254 13.44 -2.98 -1.87
CA TRP A 254 11.98 -2.92 -1.64
C TRP A 254 11.29 -4.28 -1.77
N PRO A 255 11.57 -5.22 -0.83
CA PRO A 255 11.07 -6.58 -0.92
C PRO A 255 9.53 -6.70 -0.88
N ASP A 256 8.85 -5.73 -0.29
CA ASP A 256 7.38 -5.74 -0.21
C ASP A 256 6.72 -5.28 -1.51
N ASP A 257 7.33 -4.34 -2.23
CA ASP A 257 6.84 -3.81 -3.50
C ASP A 257 7.23 -4.70 -4.70
N ALA A 258 8.35 -5.42 -4.61
CA ALA A 258 8.87 -6.28 -5.67
C ALA A 258 8.06 -7.57 -5.93
N LYS A 259 7.05 -7.89 -5.13
CA LYS A 259 6.36 -9.19 -5.16
C LYS A 259 5.68 -9.47 -6.51
N ASN A 260 5.09 -8.46 -7.14
CA ASN A 260 4.22 -8.63 -8.32
C ASN A 260 4.64 -7.75 -9.50
N MET A 261 5.93 -7.74 -9.83
CA MET A 261 6.41 -6.96 -10.96
C MET A 261 5.94 -7.54 -12.30
N THR A 262 5.46 -6.68 -13.19
CA THR A 262 4.91 -7.07 -14.50
C THR A 262 5.33 -6.14 -15.62
N LEU A 263 5.34 -6.68 -16.85
CA LEU A 263 5.49 -5.93 -18.08
C LEU A 263 4.45 -6.43 -19.08
N ASN A 264 3.69 -5.51 -19.67
CA ASN A 264 2.63 -5.82 -20.62
C ASN A 264 2.91 -5.08 -21.92
N ILE A 265 3.29 -5.82 -22.97
CA ILE A 265 3.74 -5.29 -24.26
C ILE A 265 2.60 -5.43 -25.28
N ARG A 266 2.19 -4.35 -25.93
CA ARG A 266 1.20 -4.30 -27.02
C ARG A 266 1.82 -3.82 -28.34
N THR A 267 1.20 -4.18 -29.46
CA THR A 267 1.55 -3.65 -30.78
C THR A 267 1.11 -2.20 -30.92
N THR A 268 1.85 -1.40 -31.68
CA THR A 268 1.39 -0.11 -32.21
C THR A 268 1.06 -0.24 -33.70
N GLU A 269 0.59 0.85 -34.30
CA GLU A 269 0.40 0.94 -35.76
C GLU A 269 1.72 0.95 -36.53
N GLU A 270 2.81 1.44 -35.91
CA GLU A 270 4.14 1.46 -36.53
C GLU A 270 4.83 0.10 -36.42
N ARG A 271 5.13 -0.51 -37.58
CA ARG A 271 5.72 -1.83 -37.64
C ARG A 271 7.09 -1.86 -36.94
N GLY A 272 7.22 -2.74 -35.96
CA GLY A 272 8.47 -2.93 -35.20
C GLY A 272 8.59 -2.02 -33.98
N VAL A 273 7.58 -1.17 -33.73
CA VAL A 273 7.42 -0.40 -32.50
C VAL A 273 6.36 -1.06 -31.64
N TYR A 274 6.61 -1.07 -30.33
CA TYR A 274 5.72 -1.63 -29.34
C TYR A 274 5.63 -0.66 -28.18
N GLU A 275 4.47 -0.60 -27.56
CA GLU A 275 4.27 0.11 -26.30
C GLU A 275 4.05 -0.88 -25.20
N ALA A 276 4.47 -0.54 -23.99
CA ALA A 276 4.34 -1.41 -22.86
C ALA A 276 4.00 -0.62 -21.60
N LYS A 277 3.22 -1.26 -20.74
CA LYS A 277 2.95 -0.80 -19.38
C LYS A 277 3.76 -1.66 -18.44
N PHE A 278 4.58 -1.03 -17.61
CA PHE A 278 5.41 -1.74 -16.64
C PHE A 278 5.01 -1.36 -15.22
N ASP A 279 5.11 -2.33 -14.35
CA ASP A 279 4.97 -2.20 -12.90
C ASP A 279 6.15 -2.94 -12.28
N PHE A 280 7.15 -2.21 -11.82
CA PHE A 280 8.30 -2.75 -11.10
C PHE A 280 8.11 -2.61 -9.58
N GLY A 281 6.86 -2.54 -9.11
CA GLY A 281 6.52 -2.38 -7.70
C GLY A 281 6.64 -0.93 -7.28
N MET A 282 7.89 -0.51 -7.06
CA MET A 282 8.24 0.86 -6.65
C MET A 282 8.18 1.88 -7.79
N PHE A 283 8.23 1.43 -9.04
CA PHE A 283 8.25 2.27 -10.23
C PHE A 283 7.26 1.76 -11.25
N ILE A 284 6.36 2.65 -11.69
CA ILE A 284 5.27 2.29 -12.60
C ILE A 284 5.22 3.30 -13.73
N GLY A 285 5.07 2.80 -14.96
CA GLY A 285 5.18 3.67 -16.10
C GLY A 285 4.81 3.07 -17.44
N ALA A 286 5.16 3.84 -18.47
CA ALA A 286 5.04 3.50 -19.87
C ALA A 286 6.44 3.28 -20.47
N MET A 287 6.54 2.34 -21.41
CA MET A 287 7.77 1.97 -22.08
C MET A 287 7.51 1.83 -23.58
N VAL A 288 8.38 2.39 -24.41
CA VAL A 288 8.39 2.16 -25.85
C VAL A 288 9.55 1.23 -26.16
N ILE A 289 9.30 0.20 -26.97
CA ILE A 289 10.25 -0.85 -27.33
C ILE A 289 10.35 -0.95 -28.85
N CYS A 290 11.56 -0.99 -29.40
CA CYS A 290 11.77 -1.08 -30.85
C CYS A 290 13.05 -1.87 -31.18
N ASP A 291 13.08 -2.56 -32.31
CA ASP A 291 14.29 -3.25 -32.80
C ASP A 291 15.31 -2.27 -33.42
N ASN A 292 14.91 -1.05 -33.73
CA ASN A 292 15.75 0.01 -34.28
C ASN A 292 15.82 1.22 -33.34
N LYS A 293 17.05 1.57 -32.91
CA LYS A 293 17.30 2.69 -32.00
C LYS A 293 16.91 4.07 -32.57
N ALA A 294 17.09 4.30 -33.88
CA ALA A 294 16.75 5.57 -34.50
C ALA A 294 15.23 5.76 -34.59
N THR A 295 14.50 4.70 -34.97
CA THR A 295 13.04 4.69 -34.98
C THR A 295 12.48 4.91 -33.57
N LEU A 296 13.04 4.25 -32.55
CA LEU A 296 12.66 4.44 -31.15
C LEU A 296 12.74 5.92 -30.72
N VAL A 297 13.86 6.57 -31.01
CA VAL A 297 14.08 7.97 -30.62
C VAL A 297 13.09 8.89 -31.33
N ARG A 298 12.85 8.66 -32.63
CA ARG A 298 11.87 9.44 -33.40
C ARG A 298 10.46 9.27 -32.83
N TYR A 299 10.04 8.03 -32.58
CA TYR A 299 8.70 7.72 -32.08
C TYR A 299 8.44 8.33 -30.69
N CYS A 300 9.39 8.22 -29.76
CA CYS A 300 9.26 8.89 -28.45
C CYS A 300 9.12 10.42 -28.60
N ALA A 301 9.89 11.04 -29.50
CA ALA A 301 9.81 12.48 -29.73
C ALA A 301 8.49 12.91 -30.40
N GLU A 302 7.87 12.04 -31.20
CA GLU A 302 6.52 12.23 -31.74
C GLU A 302 5.47 12.15 -30.65
N LEU A 303 5.53 11.13 -29.77
CA LEU A 303 4.63 11.02 -28.62
C LEU A 303 4.71 12.23 -27.68
N ASP A 304 5.92 12.72 -27.41
CA ASP A 304 6.11 13.91 -26.56
C ASP A 304 5.48 15.16 -27.20
N ARG A 305 5.66 15.35 -28.52
CA ARG A 305 5.04 16.47 -29.26
C ARG A 305 3.52 16.37 -29.33
N GLU A 306 2.97 15.17 -29.49
CA GLU A 306 1.51 14.95 -29.50
C GLU A 306 0.88 15.21 -28.13
N ALA A 307 1.55 14.81 -27.05
CA ALA A 307 1.11 15.09 -25.69
C ALA A 307 1.01 16.61 -25.42
N GLU A 308 1.93 17.39 -25.98
CA GLU A 308 1.90 18.86 -25.90
C GLU A 308 0.77 19.47 -26.75
N SER A 309 0.53 18.95 -27.96
CA SER A 309 -0.43 19.54 -28.92
C SER A 309 -1.89 19.25 -28.58
N ARG A 310 -2.24 18.03 -28.13
CA ARG A 310 -3.62 17.62 -27.80
C ARG A 310 -4.27 18.47 -26.70
N LEU A 311 -3.46 19.17 -25.91
CA LEU A 311 -3.91 20.00 -24.79
C LEU A 311 -3.73 21.50 -25.05
N SER A 312 -3.29 21.89 -26.25
CA SER A 312 -3.36 23.29 -26.73
C SER A 312 -4.73 23.65 -27.31
N ASP A 313 -5.51 22.65 -27.75
CA ASP A 313 -6.87 22.80 -28.29
C ASP A 313 -7.96 22.74 -27.19
N GLY A 314 -7.56 22.45 -25.95
CA GLY A 314 -8.45 22.28 -24.79
C GLY A 314 -8.33 23.38 -23.74
N SER A 315 -8.12 24.64 -24.15
CA SER A 315 -8.13 25.78 -23.22
C SER A 315 -9.54 25.99 -22.65
N MET A 316 -9.85 25.30 -21.55
CA MET A 316 -10.86 25.77 -20.61
C MET A 316 -10.29 27.00 -19.91
N GLY A 317 -10.87 28.16 -20.24
CA GLY A 317 -10.56 29.43 -19.64
C GLY A 317 -10.65 29.39 -18.12
N PHE A 318 -9.53 29.71 -17.49
CA PHE A 318 -9.54 30.46 -16.25
C PHE A 318 -8.90 31.79 -16.60
N GLY A 319 -9.76 32.80 -16.78
CA GLY A 319 -9.32 34.18 -16.87
C GLY A 319 -8.68 34.58 -15.55
N ASP A 320 -7.55 35.25 -15.65
CA ASP A 320 -7.23 36.36 -14.77
C ASP A 320 -6.48 37.37 -15.63
N ASP A 321 -7.03 38.58 -15.67
CA ASP A 321 -6.61 39.70 -16.50
C ASP A 321 -5.25 40.24 -16.04
N ASP A 322 -4.50 40.70 -17.04
CA ASP A 322 -3.57 41.84 -17.07
C ASP A 322 -2.71 42.14 -15.83
N ASP A 323 -1.40 41.99 -16.01
CA ASP A 323 -0.59 43.20 -16.09
C ASP A 323 0.56 43.01 -17.08
N ALA A 324 0.57 43.89 -18.07
CA ALA A 324 1.60 44.02 -19.06
C ALA A 324 2.83 44.66 -18.44
N ASP A 325 4.01 44.11 -18.74
CA ASP A 325 5.11 45.00 -19.06
C ASP A 325 6.00 44.41 -20.15
N ALA A 326 6.20 45.24 -21.15
CA ALA A 326 6.95 44.95 -22.34
C ALA A 326 8.45 44.96 -22.01
N ASP A 327 9.21 44.04 -22.62
CA ASP A 327 10.50 44.46 -23.15
C ASP A 327 10.83 43.80 -24.49
N ILE A 328 11.17 44.69 -25.42
CA ILE A 328 11.35 44.47 -26.85
C ILE A 328 12.84 44.23 -27.07
N GLY A 329 13.21 42.96 -27.27
CA GLY A 329 14.58 42.55 -27.58
C GLY A 329 14.75 42.03 -29.01
N ASN A 330 14.64 42.95 -29.97
CA ASN A 330 14.93 42.75 -31.40
C ASN A 330 16.33 42.14 -31.64
N LYS A 331 16.47 41.11 -32.49
CA LYS A 331 17.59 40.96 -33.45
C LYS A 331 17.46 39.78 -34.44
N SER A 332 17.13 40.17 -35.67
CA SER A 332 17.75 39.81 -36.96
C SER A 332 17.87 38.35 -37.39
N ALA A 333 17.16 38.09 -38.49
CA ALA A 333 17.34 37.01 -39.45
C ALA A 333 18.76 36.95 -40.04
N SER A 334 19.19 35.72 -40.33
CA SER A 334 20.27 35.42 -41.27
C SER A 334 19.79 34.32 -42.21
N SER A 335 19.41 34.74 -43.41
CA SER A 335 19.11 33.87 -44.54
C SER A 335 20.40 33.57 -45.29
N SER A 336 20.64 32.31 -45.64
CA SER A 336 21.69 31.93 -46.58
C SER A 336 21.21 30.81 -47.49
N LYS A 337 20.92 31.19 -48.74
CA LYS A 337 20.75 30.31 -49.90
C LYS A 337 22.10 29.94 -50.50
N ARG A 338 22.21 28.70 -50.98
CA ARG A 338 22.96 28.14 -52.16
C ARG A 338 23.36 26.70 -51.81
N LYS A 339 23.46 25.71 -52.69
CA LYS A 339 23.11 25.43 -54.10
C LYS A 339 23.50 23.93 -54.27
N ALA A 340 22.73 23.15 -55.02
CA ALA A 340 23.10 21.76 -55.35
C ALA A 340 24.41 21.68 -56.18
N PRO A 341 25.06 20.51 -56.22
CA PRO A 341 25.29 19.88 -57.51
C PRO A 341 25.05 18.36 -57.55
N GLU A 342 25.10 17.88 -58.79
CA GLU A 342 24.66 16.62 -59.35
C GLU A 342 25.46 15.37 -58.93
N ALA A 343 24.81 14.22 -59.16
CA ALA A 343 25.38 12.88 -59.16
C ALA A 343 26.45 12.68 -60.25
N PRO A 344 27.24 11.60 -60.12
CA PRO A 344 27.41 10.71 -61.26
C PRO A 344 27.05 9.25 -60.95
N ARG A 345 26.50 8.64 -62.00
CA ARG A 345 26.11 7.24 -62.13
C ARG A 345 27.33 6.33 -62.06
N GLY A 346 27.22 5.24 -61.30
CA GLY A 346 28.12 4.08 -61.38
C GLY A 346 27.31 2.79 -61.29
N ARG A 347 27.05 2.17 -62.44
CA ARG A 347 26.43 0.84 -62.57
C ARG A 347 27.42 -0.23 -62.08
N GLY A 348 27.07 -0.95 -61.02
CA GLY A 348 27.78 -2.15 -60.56
C GLY A 348 26.77 -3.24 -60.18
N ARG A 349 26.77 -4.31 -60.96
CA ARG A 349 25.88 -5.49 -60.89
C ARG A 349 26.06 -6.27 -59.57
N PRO A 350 24.98 -6.80 -58.96
CA PRO A 350 25.07 -7.52 -57.68
C PRO A 350 25.59 -8.95 -57.85
N PRO A 351 26.44 -9.47 -56.95
CA PRO A 351 26.74 -10.89 -56.91
C PRO A 351 25.63 -11.69 -56.21
N LYS A 352 25.29 -12.80 -56.86
CA LYS A 352 24.27 -13.80 -56.52
C LYS A 352 24.47 -14.43 -55.13
N GLN A 353 23.34 -14.75 -54.52
CA GLN A 353 23.16 -15.63 -53.36
C GLN A 353 23.88 -16.99 -53.54
N ALA A 354 24.57 -17.44 -52.48
CA ALA A 354 24.79 -18.85 -52.23
C ALA A 354 24.03 -19.22 -50.95
N LYS A 355 23.05 -20.12 -51.10
CA LYS A 355 22.37 -20.81 -50.01
C LYS A 355 23.34 -21.84 -49.43
N SER A 356 23.63 -21.74 -48.15
CA SER A 356 24.05 -22.89 -47.33
C SER A 356 23.12 -22.92 -46.11
N ALA A 357 22.06 -23.71 -46.24
CA ALA A 357 21.16 -24.05 -45.16
C ALA A 357 21.80 -25.19 -44.36
N GLU A 358 22.56 -24.85 -43.32
CA GLU A 358 22.90 -25.79 -42.25
C GLU A 358 23.41 -25.00 -41.02
N ASN A 359 22.73 -25.19 -39.88
CA ASN A 359 23.12 -24.74 -38.54
C ASN A 359 23.21 -23.22 -38.24
N GLN A 360 22.12 -22.47 -38.44
CA GLN A 360 21.93 -21.22 -37.70
C GLN A 360 21.40 -21.53 -36.28
N LYS A 361 22.28 -21.52 -35.28
CA LYS A 361 21.87 -21.28 -33.88
C LYS A 361 21.01 -20.01 -33.87
N ALA A 362 19.73 -20.16 -33.53
CA ALA A 362 18.77 -19.07 -33.36
C ALA A 362 19.43 -17.86 -32.68
N GLN A 363 19.61 -16.75 -33.41
CA GLN A 363 20.30 -15.58 -32.86
C GLN A 363 19.38 -14.85 -31.86
N PRO A 364 19.89 -14.51 -30.66
CA PRO A 364 19.16 -13.69 -29.69
C PRO A 364 18.73 -12.35 -30.31
N ARG A 365 17.43 -12.03 -30.27
CA ARG A 365 16.93 -10.73 -30.75
C ARG A 365 17.00 -9.68 -29.64
N THR A 366 17.58 -8.53 -29.98
CA THR A 366 17.71 -7.38 -29.06
C THR A 366 16.75 -6.28 -29.49
N PHE A 367 16.04 -5.72 -28.52
CA PHE A 367 15.18 -4.55 -28.66
C PHE A 367 15.72 -3.44 -27.76
N TYR A 368 15.71 -2.21 -28.26
CA TYR A 368 15.99 -1.02 -27.49
C TYR A 368 14.69 -0.52 -26.86
N LEU A 369 14.79 0.10 -25.69
CA LEU A 369 13.63 0.68 -25.01
C LEU A 369 13.89 2.07 -24.48
N ARG A 370 12.81 2.82 -24.34
CA ARG A 370 12.72 4.06 -23.56
C ARG A 370 11.59 3.91 -22.55
N LEU A 371 11.78 4.40 -21.34
CA LEU A 371 10.75 4.33 -20.29
C LEU A 371 10.58 5.66 -19.57
N LYS A 372 9.34 5.97 -19.21
CA LYS A 372 8.95 7.09 -18.34
C LYS A 372 8.01 6.56 -17.28
N GLY A 373 7.96 7.19 -16.10
CA GLY A 373 7.13 6.69 -15.03
C GLY A 373 7.08 7.59 -13.81
N HIS A 374 6.56 7.02 -12.73
CA HIS A 374 6.56 7.64 -11.43
C HIS A 374 6.89 6.60 -10.37
N GLU A 375 7.47 7.06 -9.27
CA GLU A 375 7.63 6.23 -8.08
C GLU A 375 6.34 6.16 -7.27
N THR A 376 6.12 5.06 -6.55
CA THR A 376 4.84 4.75 -5.91
C THR A 376 4.73 5.19 -4.44
N GLY A 377 5.79 5.70 -3.84
CA GLY A 377 5.83 6.23 -2.48
C GLY A 377 5.26 7.65 -2.39
N GLU A 378 5.89 8.63 -3.04
CA GLU A 378 5.49 10.04 -3.00
C GLU A 378 4.72 10.50 -4.26
N GLY A 379 4.64 9.65 -5.29
CA GLY A 379 4.06 9.97 -6.59
C GLY A 379 4.91 10.88 -7.48
N GLN A 380 6.24 10.95 -7.28
CA GLN A 380 7.14 11.75 -8.10
C GLN A 380 7.19 11.20 -9.52
N ILE A 381 6.83 12.04 -10.49
CA ILE A 381 6.89 11.74 -11.92
C ILE A 381 8.29 12.05 -12.42
N TYR A 382 8.83 11.18 -13.26
CA TYR A 382 10.12 11.36 -13.94
C TYR A 382 9.84 11.49 -15.43
N PRO A 383 9.82 12.73 -15.94
CA PRO A 383 9.38 12.99 -17.31
C PRO A 383 10.44 12.70 -18.36
N ASP A 384 11.71 12.63 -17.96
CA ASP A 384 12.81 12.26 -18.84
C ASP A 384 12.76 10.77 -19.20
N ALA A 385 12.86 10.49 -20.51
CA ALA A 385 12.80 9.12 -21.02
C ALA A 385 14.13 8.37 -20.80
N GLU A 386 14.15 7.45 -19.84
CA GLU A 386 15.31 6.64 -19.54
C GLU A 386 15.58 5.57 -20.60
N LYS A 387 16.85 5.17 -20.77
CA LYS A 387 17.30 4.25 -21.82
C LYS A 387 17.40 2.82 -21.30
N GLY A 388 17.18 1.87 -22.20
CA GLY A 388 17.50 0.46 -21.92
C GLY A 388 17.51 -0.43 -23.15
N ALA A 389 17.61 -1.73 -22.91
CA ALA A 389 17.47 -2.77 -23.92
C ALA A 389 16.93 -4.08 -23.31
N ILE A 390 16.23 -4.86 -24.12
CA ILE A 390 15.76 -6.22 -23.83
C ILE A 390 16.38 -7.19 -24.83
N LYS A 391 17.01 -8.25 -24.34
CA LYS A 391 17.59 -9.33 -25.14
C LYS A 391 16.85 -10.63 -24.87
N PHE A 392 16.09 -11.11 -25.84
CA PHE A 392 15.40 -12.40 -25.74
C PHE A 392 16.39 -13.56 -25.81
N LYS A 393 16.15 -14.61 -25.00
CA LYS A 393 17.05 -15.76 -24.92
C LYS A 393 17.05 -16.61 -26.19
N ASP A 394 15.91 -16.67 -26.87
CA ASP A 394 15.70 -17.47 -28.07
C ASP A 394 14.68 -16.83 -29.02
N GLU A 395 14.43 -17.49 -30.16
CA GLU A 395 13.42 -17.08 -31.14
C GLU A 395 11.99 -17.18 -30.61
N LYS A 396 11.73 -17.97 -29.57
CA LYS A 396 10.39 -18.15 -29.00
C LYS A 396 9.91 -16.90 -28.26
N MET A 397 10.85 -16.02 -27.89
CA MET A 397 10.60 -14.77 -27.16
C MET A 397 9.83 -14.98 -25.85
N ALA A 398 9.94 -16.16 -25.24
CA ALA A 398 9.22 -16.50 -24.02
C ALA A 398 9.95 -16.00 -22.76
N SER A 399 11.24 -15.68 -22.87
CA SER A 399 12.01 -15.09 -21.78
C SER A 399 13.11 -14.17 -22.28
N PHE A 400 13.49 -13.19 -21.46
CA PHE A 400 14.50 -12.21 -21.81
C PHE A 400 15.33 -11.74 -20.61
N LEU A 401 16.47 -11.13 -20.91
CA LEU A 401 17.26 -10.31 -20.00
C LEU A 401 17.18 -8.86 -20.47
N GLY A 402 16.68 -7.99 -19.61
CA GLY A 402 16.60 -6.55 -19.80
C GLY A 402 17.66 -5.81 -18.99
N LYS A 403 18.01 -4.62 -19.45
CA LYS A 403 18.79 -3.62 -18.71
C LYS A 403 18.17 -2.26 -18.96
N ALA A 404 17.95 -1.48 -17.91
CA ALA A 404 17.45 -0.11 -18.05
C ALA A 404 18.04 0.80 -16.97
N SER A 405 18.17 2.08 -17.30
CA SER A 405 18.40 3.11 -16.29
C SER A 405 17.09 3.40 -15.56
N LEU A 406 17.15 3.52 -14.23
CA LEU A 406 16.03 3.97 -13.40
C LEU A 406 16.46 5.24 -12.67
N PRO A 407 15.60 6.28 -12.59
CA PRO A 407 16.01 7.62 -12.13
C PRO A 407 16.60 7.72 -10.71
N PHE A 408 16.37 6.75 -9.83
CA PHE A 408 16.80 6.76 -8.43
C PHE A 408 17.73 5.59 -8.05
N GLU A 409 17.75 4.50 -8.82
CA GLU A 409 18.60 3.32 -8.54
C GLU A 409 19.90 3.30 -9.33
N GLY A 410 19.99 4.07 -10.41
CA GLY A 410 21.19 4.19 -11.22
C GLY A 410 21.07 3.56 -12.61
N GLU A 411 22.22 3.40 -13.26
CA GLU A 411 22.30 3.05 -14.66
C GLU A 411 22.38 1.53 -14.89
N SER A 412 21.73 1.05 -15.95
CA SER A 412 21.93 -0.32 -16.48
C SER A 412 21.51 -1.46 -15.53
N ILE A 413 20.44 -1.25 -14.77
CA ILE A 413 19.90 -2.20 -13.80
C ILE A 413 19.36 -3.43 -14.53
N PRO A 414 19.84 -4.65 -14.19
CA PRO A 414 19.39 -5.87 -14.84
C PRO A 414 18.01 -6.30 -14.32
N PHE A 415 17.16 -6.73 -15.24
CA PHE A 415 15.89 -7.39 -14.90
C PHE A 415 15.64 -8.54 -15.87
N THR A 416 14.86 -9.54 -15.46
CA THR A 416 14.48 -10.64 -16.35
C THR A 416 12.97 -10.70 -16.52
N GLY A 417 12.52 -11.19 -17.67
CA GLY A 417 11.11 -11.36 -17.97
C GLY A 417 10.78 -12.78 -18.35
N ARG A 418 9.67 -13.30 -17.81
CA ARG A 418 9.08 -14.61 -18.14
C ARG A 418 7.67 -14.42 -18.65
N LYS A 419 7.43 -14.81 -19.90
CA LYS A 419 6.13 -14.64 -20.56
C LYS A 419 5.10 -15.60 -19.99
N ILE A 420 3.89 -15.10 -19.73
CA ILE A 420 2.78 -15.88 -19.19
C ILE A 420 1.54 -15.86 -20.08
N SER A 421 1.50 -14.97 -21.08
CA SER A 421 0.40 -14.84 -22.03
C SER A 421 0.88 -14.14 -23.29
N ASP A 422 0.34 -14.51 -24.46
CA ASP A 422 0.53 -13.78 -25.72
C ASP A 422 -0.40 -12.55 -25.82
N GLN A 423 -1.38 -12.44 -24.93
CA GLN A 423 -2.29 -11.29 -24.83
C GLN A 423 -1.86 -10.40 -23.66
N PRO A 424 -1.73 -9.07 -23.87
CA PRO A 424 -1.49 -8.12 -22.78
C PRO A 424 -2.63 -8.14 -21.76
N SER A 425 -2.31 -7.90 -20.48
CA SER A 425 -3.32 -7.86 -19.43
C SER A 425 -4.16 -6.58 -19.54
N PRO A 426 -5.51 -6.66 -19.56
CA PRO A 426 -6.36 -5.47 -19.51
C PRO A 426 -6.27 -4.75 -18.16
N LYS A 427 -5.74 -5.42 -17.13
CA LYS A 427 -5.54 -4.88 -15.77
C LYS A 427 -4.10 -4.39 -15.54
N ALA A 428 -3.32 -4.19 -16.60
CA ALA A 428 -1.94 -3.71 -16.47
C ALA A 428 -1.92 -2.34 -15.78
N ARG A 429 -1.11 -2.22 -14.73
CA ARG A 429 -0.81 -0.94 -14.08
C ARG A 429 0.17 -0.15 -14.95
N GLY A 430 0.07 1.17 -14.89
CA GLY A 430 0.79 2.08 -15.79
C GLY A 430 -0.17 2.94 -16.61
N GLY A 431 0.22 4.19 -16.76
CA GLY A 431 -0.44 5.17 -17.61
C GLY A 431 -0.04 5.03 -19.07
N GLU A 432 -0.57 5.93 -19.88
CA GLU A 432 -0.07 6.17 -21.23
C GLU A 432 1.19 7.05 -21.16
N TRP A 433 1.96 7.12 -22.24
CA TRP A 433 3.22 7.88 -22.28
C TRP A 433 3.05 9.34 -21.84
N GLU A 434 1.96 9.99 -22.27
CA GLU A 434 1.62 11.38 -21.97
C GLU A 434 1.38 11.67 -20.47
N ASN A 435 1.02 10.64 -19.69
CA ASN A 435 0.79 10.77 -18.24
C ASN A 435 2.08 11.05 -17.45
N TYR A 436 3.24 10.93 -18.11
CA TYR A 436 4.57 11.10 -17.53
C TYR A 436 5.33 12.23 -18.23
N SER A 437 4.66 13.32 -18.59
CA SER A 437 5.26 14.50 -19.21
C SER A 437 5.69 15.55 -18.17
N ASP A 438 6.55 16.51 -18.56
CA ASP A 438 6.95 17.65 -17.71
C ASP A 438 5.74 18.41 -17.15
N ARG A 439 4.70 18.54 -17.98
CA ARG A 439 3.43 19.17 -17.58
C ARG A 439 2.71 18.34 -16.52
N ALA A 440 2.66 17.01 -16.67
CA ALA A 440 2.06 16.12 -15.68
C ALA A 440 2.81 16.20 -14.34
N GLU A 441 4.15 16.22 -14.38
CA GLU A 441 4.99 16.45 -13.21
C GLU A 441 4.66 17.80 -12.56
N GLY A 442 4.59 18.89 -13.33
CA GLY A 442 4.25 20.22 -12.84
C GLY A 442 2.87 20.28 -12.14
N TYR A 443 1.86 19.59 -12.68
CA TYR A 443 0.56 19.46 -12.02
C TYR A 443 0.62 18.63 -10.74
N ALA A 444 1.30 17.48 -10.76
CA ALA A 444 1.46 16.62 -9.59
C ALA A 444 2.20 17.36 -8.45
N ARG A 445 3.26 18.11 -8.79
CA ARG A 445 4.01 18.95 -7.85
C ARG A 445 3.12 20.03 -7.21
N ARG A 446 2.32 20.76 -8.00
CA ARG A 446 1.42 21.80 -7.47
C ARG A 446 0.33 21.25 -6.55
N ARG A 447 -0.15 20.03 -6.79
CA ARG A 447 -1.17 19.38 -5.96
C ARG A 447 -0.64 18.84 -4.64
N ARG A 448 0.65 18.54 -4.54
CA ARG A 448 1.27 18.05 -3.29
C ARG A 448 1.43 19.13 -2.21
N TRP A 449 1.43 20.40 -2.61
CA TRP A 449 1.66 21.54 -1.70
C TRP A 449 0.42 22.44 -1.51
N ARG A 450 -0.77 21.95 -1.86
CA ARG A 450 -2.07 22.54 -1.48
C ARG A 450 -2.77 21.60 -0.52
#